data_AF-A0A165GDN7-F1
#
_entry.id   AF-A0A165GDN7-F1
#
_cell.length_a   1.000
_cell.length_b   1.000
_cell.length_c   1.000
_cell.angle_alpha   90.00
_cell.angle_beta   90.00
_cell.angle_gamma   90.00
#
_symmetry.space_group_name_H-M   'P 1'
#
loop_
_entity.id
_entity.type
_entity.pdbx_description
1 polymer ?
#
loop_
_entity_poly.entity_id
_entity_poly.type
_entity_poly.pdbx_seq_one_letter_code
_entity_poly.pdbx_strand_id
1 'polypeptide(L)'
;MYIWLDRLCLMQTSRDDKAWQIARMHNVYRLCEICIILPGGIQRLVGLDEETAWIHRAWTLQEVLLPKQAVVLYAWKLGSGSWEYPSPTECVVTEVIPEQSAVSPVVDVLEASIGSLCYGRFARGDDLWTRWPAIFRSTVSKGESTARAGLAQVISLLASLDLVDDDAREQAVWRCALMRTSSRPVDMVFSIMGLFGVELDARAFGKDDRLGATIALAQRILKKGGTSSWLAVSFYLAPCKQLSSFPEFPRTSVEGCAYVETDRGVREVAALVGGEYDVGWSLEGVPTGRMDDRGYLKLNAKAAPIVPTGQRQEGFKGGIDNMWAGKALVDIDGAVWRVVGESEESSLGPRRFAVFIGTQEAFPLRSQSRWHAGWGVRAILVEEHAPGRFHRTSCFMLGDVFNAVVDGWKTHAIAIGGPED
;
A
#
# COMPACT_ATOMS: atom_id res chain seq x y z
N MET A 1 -5.49 -32.12 15.51
CA MET A 1 -5.41 -31.23 14.34
C MET A 1 -6.72 -30.47 14.27
N TYR A 2 -6.67 -29.14 14.29
CA TYR A 2 -7.87 -28.30 14.14
C TYR A 2 -7.80 -27.61 12.78
N ILE A 3 -8.94 -27.53 12.09
CA ILE A 3 -9.08 -26.81 10.81
C ILE A 3 -10.05 -25.67 11.06
N TRP A 4 -9.68 -24.47 10.62
CA TRP A 4 -10.55 -23.29 10.69
C TRP A 4 -10.88 -22.83 9.27
N LEU A 5 -12.16 -22.55 9.01
CA LEU A 5 -12.65 -22.03 7.76
C LEU A 5 -13.76 -21.02 8.05
N ASP A 6 -13.65 -19.79 7.55
CA ASP A 6 -14.61 -18.70 7.78
C ASP A 6 -16.08 -19.15 7.60
N ARG A 7 -16.37 -19.84 6.49
CA ARG A 7 -17.74 -20.31 6.17
C ARG A 7 -18.31 -21.36 7.13
N LEU A 8 -17.49 -22.05 7.90
CA LEU A 8 -17.92 -23.13 8.81
C LEU A 8 -17.75 -22.76 10.28
N CYS A 9 -16.73 -21.95 10.61
CA CYS A 9 -16.36 -21.63 11.97
C CYS A 9 -16.94 -20.30 12.47
N LEU A 10 -17.51 -19.47 11.58
CA LEU A 10 -18.21 -18.25 11.95
C LEU A 10 -19.72 -18.42 11.84
N MET A 11 -20.45 -18.08 12.91
CA MET A 11 -21.92 -18.03 12.88
C MET A 11 -22.37 -16.82 12.07
N GLN A 12 -22.57 -17.02 10.76
CA GLN A 12 -22.89 -15.95 9.82
C GLN A 12 -24.16 -15.16 10.14
N THR A 13 -25.06 -15.73 10.96
CA THR A 13 -26.32 -15.13 11.39
C THR A 13 -26.24 -14.34 12.70
N SER A 14 -25.15 -14.46 13.46
CA SER A 14 -24.98 -13.78 14.75
C SER A 14 -24.10 -12.53 14.62
N ARG A 15 -24.63 -11.37 15.02
CA ARG A 15 -23.86 -10.12 15.04
C ARG A 15 -22.80 -10.13 16.14
N ASP A 16 -23.12 -10.69 17.30
CA ASP A 16 -22.22 -10.75 18.44
C ASP A 16 -21.03 -11.67 18.16
N ASP A 17 -21.28 -12.81 17.52
CA ASP A 17 -20.20 -13.70 17.07
C ASP A 17 -19.33 -12.98 16.04
N LYS A 18 -19.92 -12.34 15.02
CA LYS A 18 -19.13 -11.58 14.03
C LYS A 18 -18.21 -10.53 14.66
N ALA A 19 -18.73 -9.73 15.59
CA ALA A 19 -17.90 -8.74 16.29
C ALA A 19 -16.79 -9.41 17.13
N TRP A 20 -17.12 -10.50 17.82
CA TRP A 20 -16.16 -11.27 18.62
C TRP A 20 -15.05 -11.91 17.76
N GLN A 21 -15.41 -12.39 16.57
CA GLN A 21 -14.53 -13.05 15.60
C GLN A 21 -13.63 -12.03 14.91
N ILE A 22 -14.17 -10.87 14.50
CA ILE A 22 -13.38 -9.76 13.93
C ILE A 22 -12.22 -9.38 14.85
N ALA A 23 -12.48 -9.27 16.16
CA ALA A 23 -11.44 -8.97 17.16
C ALA A 23 -10.38 -10.09 17.31
N ARG A 24 -10.67 -11.32 16.85
CA ARG A 24 -9.82 -12.50 17.05
C ARG A 24 -9.21 -13.06 15.78
N MET A 25 -9.69 -12.66 14.60
CA MET A 25 -9.19 -13.18 13.30
C MET A 25 -7.67 -13.07 13.18
N HIS A 26 -7.10 -11.93 13.60
CA HIS A 26 -5.66 -11.76 13.67
C HIS A 26 -4.96 -12.89 14.44
N ASN A 27 -5.49 -13.25 15.62
CA ASN A 27 -4.91 -14.31 16.45
C ASN A 27 -5.14 -15.69 15.84
N VAL A 28 -6.26 -15.93 15.15
CA VAL A 28 -6.52 -17.18 14.44
C VAL A 28 -5.44 -17.41 13.38
N TYR A 29 -5.16 -16.41 12.52
CA TYR A 29 -4.11 -16.54 11.52
C TYR A 29 -2.71 -16.57 12.12
N ARG A 30 -2.42 -15.77 13.14
CA ARG A 30 -1.11 -15.74 13.81
C ARG A 30 -0.76 -17.08 14.48
N LEU A 31 -1.75 -17.78 15.02
CA LEU A 31 -1.56 -19.10 15.65
C LEU A 31 -1.63 -20.25 14.64
N CYS A 32 -1.86 -19.96 13.36
CA CYS A 32 -1.96 -20.95 12.31
C CYS A 32 -0.58 -21.49 11.91
N GLU A 33 -0.42 -22.82 11.95
CA GLU A 33 0.80 -23.48 11.49
C GLU A 33 0.94 -23.36 9.96
N ILE A 34 -0.13 -23.67 9.23
CA ILE A 34 -0.16 -23.62 7.77
C ILE A 34 -1.51 -23.04 7.32
N CYS A 35 -1.47 -21.91 6.61
CA CYS A 35 -2.63 -21.38 5.91
C CYS A 35 -2.62 -21.86 4.45
N ILE A 36 -3.66 -22.59 4.05
CA ILE A 36 -3.87 -23.04 2.68
C ILE A 36 -4.78 -22.03 1.97
N ILE A 37 -4.20 -21.32 1.02
CA ILE A 37 -4.87 -20.30 0.22
C ILE A 37 -5.51 -20.96 -0.99
N LEU A 38 -6.79 -20.67 -1.19
CA LEU A 38 -7.59 -21.12 -2.32
C LEU A 38 -8.03 -19.89 -3.12
N PRO A 39 -7.29 -19.48 -4.15
CA PRO A 39 -7.62 -18.25 -4.90
C PRO A 39 -8.98 -18.32 -5.60
N GLY A 40 -9.38 -19.50 -6.07
CA GLY A 40 -10.72 -19.78 -6.60
C GLY A 40 -11.82 -19.94 -5.54
N GLY A 41 -11.51 -19.75 -4.26
CA GLY A 41 -12.38 -20.05 -3.15
C GLY A 41 -12.60 -21.55 -2.93
N ILE A 42 -13.55 -21.89 -2.06
CA ILE A 42 -13.85 -23.30 -1.69
C ILE A 42 -14.64 -24.07 -2.75
N GLN A 43 -15.04 -23.42 -3.85
CA GLN A 43 -15.91 -24.01 -4.86
C GLN A 43 -15.14 -24.84 -5.90
N ARG A 44 -13.88 -24.48 -6.19
CA ARG A 44 -13.03 -25.18 -7.15
C ARG A 44 -11.56 -24.81 -6.99
N LEU A 45 -10.68 -25.67 -7.48
CA LEU A 45 -9.29 -25.33 -7.74
C LEU A 45 -9.16 -24.62 -9.09
N VAL A 46 -8.37 -23.56 -9.11
CA VAL A 46 -8.04 -22.77 -10.31
C VAL A 46 -6.65 -23.16 -10.79
N GLY A 47 -6.38 -23.03 -12.09
CA GLY A 47 -5.03 -23.16 -12.62
C GLY A 47 -4.16 -21.96 -12.24
N LEU A 48 -2.83 -22.10 -12.35
CA LEU A 48 -1.92 -20.97 -12.11
C LEU A 48 -2.12 -19.83 -13.12
N ASP A 49 -2.61 -20.14 -14.31
CA ASP A 49 -2.85 -19.23 -15.43
C ASP A 49 -4.18 -18.46 -15.34
N GLU A 50 -4.99 -18.72 -14.33
CA GLU A 50 -6.34 -18.16 -14.22
C GLU A 50 -6.39 -17.01 -13.22
N GLU A 51 -6.76 -15.80 -13.66
CA GLU A 51 -6.92 -14.64 -12.77
C GLU A 51 -8.08 -14.81 -11.78
N THR A 52 -7.82 -14.51 -10.50
CA THR A 52 -8.84 -14.56 -9.44
C THR A 52 -8.96 -13.23 -8.70
N ALA A 53 -10.06 -13.06 -7.95
CA ALA A 53 -10.28 -11.87 -7.13
C ALA A 53 -9.54 -11.89 -5.78
N TRP A 54 -8.72 -12.92 -5.49
CA TRP A 54 -8.19 -13.17 -4.14
C TRP A 54 -7.42 -11.97 -3.59
N ILE A 55 -6.55 -11.35 -4.39
CA ILE A 55 -5.68 -10.25 -3.96
C ILE A 55 -6.45 -8.96 -3.69
N HIS A 56 -7.68 -8.85 -4.20
CA HIS A 56 -8.53 -7.68 -4.01
C HIS A 56 -9.31 -7.70 -2.70
N ARG A 57 -9.43 -8.84 -2.02
CA ARG A 57 -10.24 -8.94 -0.80
C ARG A 57 -9.46 -8.44 0.41
N ALA A 58 -10.06 -7.58 1.24
CA ALA A 58 -9.38 -6.98 2.39
C ALA A 58 -8.81 -8.02 3.37
N TRP A 59 -9.64 -8.99 3.77
CA TRP A 59 -9.29 -9.99 4.77
C TRP A 59 -8.22 -11.00 4.34
N THR A 60 -7.98 -11.18 3.03
CA THR A 60 -6.97 -12.14 2.56
C THR A 60 -5.54 -11.69 2.79
N LEU A 61 -5.31 -10.42 3.18
CA LEU A 61 -3.98 -9.96 3.55
C LEU A 61 -3.46 -10.71 4.78
N GLN A 62 -4.35 -11.00 5.74
CA GLN A 62 -4.02 -11.77 6.94
C GLN A 62 -3.73 -13.25 6.65
N GLU A 63 -4.30 -13.82 5.58
CA GLU A 63 -4.04 -15.21 5.16
C GLU A 63 -2.58 -15.46 4.78
N VAL A 64 -1.84 -14.39 4.45
CA VAL A 64 -0.46 -14.45 4.00
C VAL A 64 0.53 -13.93 5.04
N LEU A 65 0.21 -12.81 5.72
CA LEU A 65 1.18 -12.12 6.57
C LEU A 65 1.32 -12.65 8.00
N LEU A 66 0.34 -13.40 8.50
CA LEU A 66 0.27 -13.82 9.90
C LEU A 66 0.64 -15.29 10.17
N PRO A 67 0.28 -16.27 9.32
CA PRO A 67 0.60 -17.67 9.55
C PRO A 67 2.10 -17.93 9.55
N LYS A 68 2.54 -19.02 10.20
CA LYS A 68 3.94 -19.46 10.13
C LYS A 68 4.34 -19.88 8.71
N GLN A 69 3.40 -20.50 7.99
CA GLN A 69 3.55 -20.89 6.60
C GLN A 69 2.25 -20.60 5.84
N ALA A 70 2.36 -20.04 4.65
CA ALA A 70 1.25 -19.84 3.73
C ALA A 70 1.57 -20.51 2.39
N VAL A 71 0.65 -21.35 1.91
CA VAL A 71 0.78 -22.09 0.64
C VAL A 71 -0.45 -21.88 -0.22
N VAL A 72 -0.27 -21.92 -1.53
CA VAL A 72 -1.37 -21.81 -2.51
C VAL A 72 -1.70 -23.20 -3.00
N LEU A 73 -2.95 -23.63 -2.87
CA LEU A 73 -3.45 -24.87 -3.47
C LEU A 73 -4.14 -24.55 -4.80
N TYR A 74 -3.69 -25.20 -5.87
CA TYR A 74 -4.16 -24.95 -7.22
C TYR A 74 -4.28 -26.24 -8.04
N ALA A 75 -5.01 -26.17 -9.15
CA ALA A 75 -5.18 -27.28 -10.08
C ALA A 75 -3.87 -27.49 -10.87
N TRP A 76 -3.37 -28.73 -10.90
CA TRP A 76 -2.05 -29.03 -11.44
C TRP A 76 -1.98 -30.43 -12.03
N LYS A 77 -1.26 -30.60 -13.15
CA LYS A 77 -1.19 -31.89 -13.88
C LYS A 77 0.22 -32.40 -14.20
N LEU A 78 1.27 -31.63 -13.89
CA LEU A 78 2.61 -31.88 -14.44
C LEU A 78 3.56 -32.59 -13.50
N GLY A 79 3.06 -33.14 -12.38
CA GLY A 79 3.92 -33.77 -11.39
C GLY A 79 4.51 -32.78 -10.38
N SER A 80 5.11 -33.30 -9.31
CA SER A 80 5.95 -32.50 -8.40
C SER A 80 7.28 -32.11 -9.07
N GLY A 81 7.80 -30.92 -8.78
CA GLY A 81 9.02 -30.38 -9.38
C GLY A 81 9.31 -28.94 -8.92
N SER A 82 10.06 -28.17 -9.71
CA SER A 82 10.27 -26.74 -9.48
C SER A 82 10.15 -25.94 -10.76
N TRP A 83 9.92 -24.63 -10.61
CA TRP A 83 10.05 -23.67 -11.70
C TRP A 83 11.50 -23.20 -11.78
N GLU A 84 12.12 -23.40 -12.93
CA GLU A 84 13.44 -22.91 -13.26
C GLU A 84 13.31 -21.51 -13.84
N TYR A 85 13.72 -20.47 -13.12
CA TYR A 85 13.80 -19.08 -13.60
C TYR A 85 15.11 -18.42 -13.09
N PRO A 86 15.59 -17.31 -13.69
CA PRO A 86 16.81 -16.64 -13.28
C PRO A 86 16.62 -15.87 -11.95
N SER A 87 16.33 -16.59 -10.88
CA SER A 87 16.21 -16.13 -9.51
C SER A 87 17.05 -17.02 -8.60
N PRO A 88 17.59 -16.50 -7.48
CA PRO A 88 18.26 -17.33 -6.49
C PRO A 88 17.33 -18.33 -5.79
N THR A 89 16.00 -18.18 -5.93
CA THR A 89 14.99 -19.04 -5.30
C THR A 89 14.22 -19.84 -6.34
N GLU A 90 14.09 -21.16 -6.11
CA GLU A 90 13.23 -22.05 -6.89
C GLU A 90 11.82 -22.11 -6.30
N CYS A 91 10.79 -21.92 -7.12
CA CYS A 91 9.40 -22.17 -6.71
C CYS A 91 9.14 -23.68 -6.70
N VAL A 92 9.09 -24.28 -5.51
CA VAL A 92 8.84 -25.72 -5.34
C VAL A 92 7.35 -26.03 -5.52
N VAL A 93 7.06 -27.01 -6.35
CA VAL A 93 5.71 -27.54 -6.62
C VAL A 93 5.61 -28.94 -6.03
N THR A 94 4.75 -29.10 -5.03
CA THR A 94 4.48 -30.40 -4.39
C THR A 94 3.08 -30.85 -4.73
N GLU A 95 2.93 -31.99 -5.40
CA GLU A 95 1.60 -32.56 -5.65
C GLU A 95 0.92 -32.97 -4.35
N VAL A 96 -0.36 -32.63 -4.26
CA VAL A 96 -1.25 -33.08 -3.18
C VAL A 96 -2.04 -34.28 -3.64
N ILE A 97 -2.59 -34.20 -4.86
CA ILE A 97 -3.25 -35.31 -5.55
C ILE A 97 -2.61 -35.43 -6.94
N PRO A 98 -2.01 -36.57 -7.28
CA PRO A 98 -1.33 -36.77 -8.56
C PRO A 98 -2.19 -36.35 -9.75
N GLU A 99 -1.60 -35.57 -10.64
CA GLU A 99 -2.23 -35.05 -11.87
C GLU A 99 -3.54 -34.25 -11.67
N GLN A 100 -3.82 -33.81 -10.44
CA GLN A 100 -5.01 -33.02 -10.13
C GLN A 100 -4.71 -31.71 -9.40
N SER A 101 -3.81 -31.74 -8.41
CA SER A 101 -3.55 -30.56 -7.57
C SER A 101 -2.16 -30.53 -6.97
N ALA A 102 -1.66 -29.33 -6.75
CA ALA A 102 -0.37 -29.10 -6.11
C ALA A 102 -0.39 -27.87 -5.21
N VAL A 103 0.60 -27.80 -4.32
CA VAL A 103 0.88 -26.65 -3.46
C VAL A 103 2.27 -26.08 -3.72
N SER A 104 2.35 -24.77 -3.58
CA SER A 104 3.61 -24.01 -3.54
C SER A 104 3.55 -22.93 -2.46
N PRO A 105 4.69 -22.52 -1.89
CA PRO A 105 4.73 -21.34 -1.02
C PRO A 105 4.16 -20.11 -1.72
N VAL A 106 3.36 -19.32 -0.99
CA VAL A 106 2.69 -18.13 -1.58
C VAL A 106 3.67 -17.10 -2.12
N VAL A 107 4.81 -16.93 -1.44
CA VAL A 107 5.86 -15.98 -1.83
C VAL A 107 6.39 -16.35 -3.22
N ASP A 108 6.71 -17.63 -3.44
CA ASP A 108 7.27 -18.09 -4.70
C ASP A 108 6.28 -17.93 -5.86
N VAL A 109 4.98 -18.19 -5.62
CA VAL A 109 3.93 -17.97 -6.62
C VAL A 109 3.77 -16.48 -6.95
N LEU A 110 3.86 -15.59 -5.95
CA LEU A 110 3.81 -14.14 -6.15
C LEU A 110 5.01 -13.64 -6.94
N GLU A 111 6.23 -14.10 -6.63
CA GLU A 111 7.43 -13.75 -7.39
C GLU A 111 7.33 -14.21 -8.84
N ALA A 112 6.93 -15.47 -9.06
CA ALA A 112 6.72 -16.02 -10.39
C ALA A 112 5.63 -15.26 -11.17
N SER A 113 4.69 -14.59 -10.49
CA SER A 113 3.63 -13.78 -11.12
C SER A 113 4.15 -12.46 -11.71
N ILE A 114 5.38 -12.03 -11.41
CA ILE A 114 5.94 -10.77 -11.93
C ILE A 114 6.57 -11.04 -13.32
N GLY A 115 5.75 -10.88 -14.36
CA GLY A 115 6.04 -11.28 -15.74
C GLY A 115 7.26 -10.67 -16.43
N SER A 116 7.78 -9.54 -15.94
CA SER A 116 9.00 -8.92 -16.46
C SER A 116 10.29 -9.56 -15.91
N LEU A 117 10.19 -10.37 -14.85
CA LEU A 117 11.35 -10.73 -14.00
C LEU A 117 11.76 -12.20 -14.02
N CYS A 118 10.89 -13.11 -14.46
CA CYS A 118 11.10 -14.54 -14.21
C CYS A 118 10.74 -15.41 -15.42
N TYR A 119 11.49 -15.34 -16.53
CA TYR A 119 11.31 -16.29 -17.63
C TYR A 119 11.55 -17.71 -17.09
N GLY A 120 10.44 -18.42 -16.83
CA GLY A 120 10.47 -19.65 -16.06
C GLY A 120 9.93 -20.83 -16.85
N ARG A 121 10.60 -21.98 -16.81
CA ARG A 121 10.07 -23.26 -17.29
C ARG A 121 9.81 -24.16 -16.09
N PHE A 122 8.69 -24.86 -16.09
CA PHE A 122 8.50 -25.97 -15.16
C PHE A 122 9.39 -27.16 -15.57
N ALA A 123 10.25 -27.63 -14.67
CA ALA A 123 11.31 -28.60 -14.97
C ALA A 123 10.82 -29.96 -15.54
N ARG A 124 9.54 -30.31 -15.34
CA ARG A 124 8.95 -31.61 -15.74
C ARG A 124 7.89 -31.56 -16.86
N GLY A 125 7.86 -30.51 -17.69
CA GLY A 125 6.93 -30.42 -18.83
C GLY A 125 7.48 -29.72 -20.07
N ASP A 126 6.96 -30.04 -21.25
CA ASP A 126 7.49 -29.56 -22.54
C ASP A 126 6.98 -28.17 -22.99
N ASP A 127 5.92 -27.61 -22.38
CA ASP A 127 5.15 -26.54 -23.05
C ASP A 127 4.71 -25.34 -22.17
N LEU A 128 5.41 -25.05 -21.06
CA LEU A 128 5.06 -23.90 -20.19
C LEU A 128 5.86 -22.61 -20.47
N TRP A 129 6.55 -22.49 -21.60
CA TRP A 129 7.24 -21.26 -22.02
C TRP A 129 6.31 -20.03 -22.15
N THR A 130 4.99 -20.16 -21.90
CA THR A 130 3.98 -19.16 -22.24
C THR A 130 2.96 -18.83 -21.15
N ARG A 131 3.06 -19.38 -19.93
CA ARG A 131 2.06 -19.07 -18.86
C ARG A 131 2.71 -18.72 -17.52
N TRP A 132 2.81 -17.42 -17.29
CA TRP A 132 3.07 -16.80 -16.00
C TRP A 132 1.91 -17.08 -15.05
N PRO A 133 2.17 -17.37 -13.75
CA PRO A 133 1.11 -17.37 -12.76
C PRO A 133 0.35 -16.04 -12.80
N ALA A 134 -0.93 -16.12 -13.12
CA ALA A 134 -1.90 -15.03 -13.03
C ALA A 134 -2.90 -15.26 -11.88
N ILE A 135 -2.72 -16.35 -11.12
CA ILE A 135 -3.65 -16.84 -10.09
C ILE A 135 -4.09 -15.78 -9.08
N PHE A 136 -3.19 -14.86 -8.73
CA PHE A 136 -3.51 -13.72 -7.88
C PHE A 136 -3.96 -12.52 -8.68
N ARG A 137 -3.24 -12.23 -9.77
CA ARG A 137 -3.55 -11.19 -10.74
C ARG A 137 -2.65 -11.29 -11.95
N SER A 138 -3.14 -10.92 -13.14
CA SER A 138 -2.29 -10.80 -14.33
C SER A 138 -1.42 -9.54 -14.28
N THR A 139 -0.11 -9.69 -14.44
CA THR A 139 0.85 -8.58 -14.61
C THR A 139 1.20 -8.30 -16.07
N VAL A 140 0.81 -9.18 -17.00
CA VAL A 140 1.17 -9.14 -18.44
C VAL A 140 -0.03 -8.74 -19.32
N SER A 141 -0.97 -7.96 -18.77
CA SER A 141 -2.17 -7.54 -19.48
C SER A 141 -1.87 -6.64 -20.69
N LYS A 142 -2.68 -6.74 -21.76
CA LYS A 142 -2.59 -5.86 -22.93
C LYS A 142 -2.90 -4.39 -22.61
N GLY A 143 -3.63 -4.13 -21.52
CA GLY A 143 -3.90 -2.78 -21.04
C GLY A 143 -2.81 -2.32 -20.07
N GLU A 144 -2.06 -1.29 -20.42
CA GLU A 144 -0.96 -0.73 -19.59
C GLU A 144 -1.42 -0.45 -18.14
N SER A 145 -2.60 0.14 -17.97
CA SER A 145 -3.17 0.42 -16.64
C SER A 145 -3.42 -0.86 -15.82
N THR A 146 -3.85 -1.94 -16.46
CA THR A 146 -4.14 -3.21 -15.79
C THR A 146 -2.86 -3.94 -15.41
N ALA A 147 -1.86 -3.93 -16.31
CA ALA A 147 -0.53 -4.48 -16.02
C ALA A 147 0.12 -3.75 -14.83
N ARG A 148 0.08 -2.40 -14.84
CA ARG A 148 0.55 -1.55 -13.74
C ARG A 148 -0.16 -1.86 -12.42
N ALA A 149 -1.49 -1.98 -12.45
CA ALA A 149 -2.28 -2.31 -11.27
C ALA A 149 -1.96 -3.70 -10.70
N GLY A 150 -1.79 -4.71 -11.57
CA GLY A 150 -1.39 -6.06 -11.18
C GLY A 150 -0.04 -6.06 -10.47
N LEU A 151 0.92 -5.37 -11.06
CA LEU A 151 2.27 -5.26 -10.51
C LEU A 151 2.31 -4.56 -9.15
N ALA A 152 1.57 -3.45 -9.01
CA ALA A 152 1.49 -2.70 -7.77
C ALA A 152 1.01 -3.55 -6.57
N GLN A 153 -0.03 -4.35 -6.78
CA GLN A 153 -0.58 -5.22 -5.74
C GLN A 153 0.38 -6.35 -5.36
N VAL A 154 0.97 -7.02 -6.35
CA VAL A 154 1.90 -8.14 -6.11
C VAL A 154 3.15 -7.64 -5.38
N ILE A 155 3.77 -6.55 -5.85
CA ILE A 155 4.98 -6.00 -5.21
C ILE A 155 4.68 -5.48 -3.80
N SER A 156 3.56 -4.80 -3.58
CA SER A 156 3.22 -4.33 -2.23
C SER A 156 3.01 -5.49 -1.25
N LEU A 157 2.45 -6.62 -1.72
CA LEU A 157 2.27 -7.81 -0.90
C LEU A 157 3.61 -8.48 -0.58
N LEU A 158 4.49 -8.63 -1.57
CA LEU A 158 5.85 -9.13 -1.35
C LEU A 158 6.63 -8.22 -0.40
N ALA A 159 6.54 -6.90 -0.55
CA ALA A 159 7.15 -5.95 0.37
C ALA A 159 6.65 -6.14 1.81
N SER A 160 5.35 -6.37 2.01
CA SER A 160 4.82 -6.63 3.35
C SER A 160 5.25 -7.98 3.96
N LEU A 161 5.71 -8.93 3.14
CA LEU A 161 6.25 -10.22 3.57
C LEU A 161 7.75 -10.14 3.92
N ASP A 162 8.53 -9.42 3.11
CA ASP A 162 9.99 -9.47 3.13
C ASP A 162 10.65 -8.32 3.91
N LEU A 163 9.95 -7.18 4.10
CA LEU A 163 10.49 -6.07 4.86
C LEU A 163 10.57 -6.42 6.35
N VAL A 164 11.79 -6.37 6.88
CA VAL A 164 12.12 -6.65 8.29
C VAL A 164 11.89 -5.43 9.18
N ASP A 165 12.10 -4.23 8.64
CA ASP A 165 11.83 -2.99 9.35
C ASP A 165 10.32 -2.78 9.51
N ASP A 166 9.88 -2.55 10.74
CA ASP A 166 8.47 -2.45 11.07
C ASP A 166 7.79 -1.26 10.38
N ASP A 167 8.45 -0.10 10.33
CA ASP A 167 7.89 1.10 9.68
C ASP A 167 7.75 0.91 8.16
N ALA A 168 8.77 0.33 7.52
CA ALA A 168 8.74 0.00 6.10
C ALA A 168 7.64 -1.02 5.77
N ARG A 169 7.52 -2.07 6.60
CA ARG A 169 6.47 -3.09 6.46
C ARG A 169 5.08 -2.50 6.66
N GLU A 170 4.89 -1.64 7.66
CA GLU A 170 3.64 -0.93 7.92
C GLU A 170 3.18 -0.09 6.72
N GLN A 171 4.11 0.59 6.03
CA GLN A 171 3.81 1.32 4.78
C GLN A 171 3.33 0.38 3.67
N ALA A 172 3.95 -0.79 3.51
CA ALA A 172 3.53 -1.80 2.54
C ALA A 172 2.15 -2.39 2.87
N VAL A 173 1.84 -2.60 4.15
CA VAL A 173 0.51 -3.01 4.63
C VAL A 173 -0.54 -1.97 4.28
N TRP A 174 -0.27 -0.68 4.49
CA TRP A 174 -1.21 0.37 4.09
C TRP A 174 -1.45 0.39 2.57
N ARG A 175 -0.40 0.22 1.75
CA ARG A 175 -0.54 0.11 0.29
C ARG A 175 -1.41 -1.08 -0.12
N CYS A 176 -1.16 -2.25 0.48
CA CYS A 176 -1.99 -3.43 0.28
C CYS A 176 -3.45 -3.16 0.64
N ALA A 177 -3.70 -2.57 1.81
CA ALA A 177 -5.04 -2.26 2.28
C ALA A 177 -5.77 -1.30 1.34
N LEU A 178 -5.08 -0.28 0.84
CA LEU A 178 -5.67 0.72 -0.05
C LEU A 178 -6.10 0.12 -1.39
N MET A 179 -5.38 -0.89 -1.91
CA MET A 179 -5.71 -1.56 -3.17
C MET A 179 -6.71 -2.72 -3.03
N ARG A 180 -7.29 -2.90 -1.83
CA ARG A 180 -8.23 -3.97 -1.50
C ARG A 180 -9.62 -3.41 -1.20
N THR A 181 -10.62 -4.29 -1.21
CA THR A 181 -12.04 -3.98 -1.01
C THR A 181 -12.67 -4.95 -0.02
N SER A 182 -13.74 -4.49 0.62
CA SER A 182 -14.62 -5.27 1.47
C SER A 182 -16.06 -4.82 1.26
N SER A 183 -17.01 -5.70 1.57
CA SER A 183 -18.44 -5.39 1.57
C SER A 183 -18.84 -4.29 2.56
N ARG A 184 -18.05 -4.09 3.63
CA ARG A 184 -18.29 -3.06 4.65
C ARG A 184 -17.06 -2.13 4.72
N PRO A 185 -17.26 -0.81 4.63
CA PRO A 185 -16.15 0.16 4.74
C PRO A 185 -15.30 0.00 6.00
N VAL A 186 -15.93 -0.26 7.16
CA VAL A 186 -15.22 -0.43 8.43
C VAL A 186 -14.28 -1.64 8.45
N ASP A 187 -14.61 -2.70 7.70
CA ASP A 187 -13.79 -3.92 7.64
C ASP A 187 -12.44 -3.66 6.95
N MET A 188 -12.31 -2.59 6.16
CA MET A 188 -11.00 -2.17 5.63
C MET A 188 -10.01 -1.83 6.76
N VAL A 189 -10.50 -1.31 7.88
CA VAL A 189 -9.69 -1.00 9.07
C VAL A 189 -9.47 -2.26 9.92
N PHE A 190 -10.54 -3.02 10.18
CA PHE A 190 -10.44 -4.23 11.01
C PHE A 190 -9.57 -5.32 10.37
N SER A 191 -9.55 -5.40 9.05
CA SER A 191 -8.70 -6.36 8.32
C SER A 191 -7.21 -6.09 8.47
N ILE A 192 -6.80 -4.91 8.96
CA ILE A 192 -5.37 -4.56 9.11
C ILE A 192 -4.97 -4.19 10.54
N MET A 193 -5.91 -3.85 11.44
CA MET A 193 -5.56 -3.37 12.80
C MET A 193 -4.55 -4.29 13.53
N GLY A 194 -4.73 -5.61 13.42
CA GLY A 194 -3.85 -6.59 14.04
C GLY A 194 -2.44 -6.62 13.42
N LEU A 195 -2.31 -6.33 12.12
CA LEU A 195 -1.01 -6.21 11.44
C LEU A 195 -0.19 -5.03 11.99
N PHE A 196 -0.86 -4.02 12.54
CA PHE A 196 -0.25 -2.90 13.27
C PHE A 196 -0.13 -3.16 14.79
N GLY A 197 -0.46 -4.36 15.27
CA GLY A 197 -0.48 -4.66 16.71
C GLY A 197 -1.54 -3.85 17.49
N VAL A 198 -2.60 -3.40 16.82
CA VAL A 198 -3.71 -2.63 17.39
C VAL A 198 -4.96 -3.50 17.48
N GLU A 199 -5.69 -3.35 18.58
CA GLU A 199 -7.02 -3.92 18.75
C GLU A 199 -8.05 -2.79 18.95
N LEU A 200 -9.11 -2.82 18.14
CA LEU A 200 -10.25 -1.92 18.23
C LEU A 200 -11.50 -2.73 18.62
N ASP A 201 -12.40 -2.13 19.41
CA ASP A 201 -13.69 -2.73 19.68
C ASP A 201 -14.60 -2.56 18.45
N ALA A 202 -14.83 -3.65 17.72
CA ALA A 202 -15.66 -3.65 16.52
C ALA A 202 -17.12 -3.19 16.79
N ARG A 203 -17.59 -3.24 18.04
CA ARG A 203 -18.94 -2.79 18.43
C ARG A 203 -19.07 -1.28 18.52
N ALA A 204 -17.94 -0.57 18.63
CA ALA A 204 -17.91 0.88 18.73
C ALA A 204 -18.14 1.59 17.38
N PHE A 205 -18.08 0.86 16.27
CA PHE A 205 -18.14 1.43 14.92
C PHE A 205 -19.32 0.88 14.12
N GLY A 206 -19.99 1.75 13.37
CA GLY A 206 -20.99 1.34 12.39
C GLY A 206 -20.37 0.64 11.18
N LYS A 207 -21.16 -0.13 10.43
CA LYS A 207 -20.68 -0.83 9.22
C LYS A 207 -20.06 0.10 8.16
N ASP A 208 -20.54 1.34 8.11
CA ASP A 208 -20.11 2.37 7.16
C ASP A 208 -19.11 3.37 7.78
N ASP A 209 -18.78 3.21 9.07
CA ASP A 209 -17.90 4.11 9.82
C ASP A 209 -16.41 3.78 9.59
N ARG A 210 -15.98 3.92 8.33
CA ARG A 210 -14.57 3.78 7.96
C ARG A 210 -13.72 4.91 8.55
N LEU A 211 -14.24 6.14 8.51
CA LEU A 211 -13.51 7.33 8.94
C LEU A 211 -13.16 7.27 10.43
N GLY A 212 -14.15 7.05 11.30
CA GLY A 212 -13.94 6.96 12.74
C GLY A 212 -13.02 5.79 13.12
N ALA A 213 -13.19 4.64 12.46
CA ALA A 213 -12.30 3.50 12.67
C ALA A 213 -10.85 3.81 12.21
N THR A 214 -10.65 4.52 11.10
CA THR A 214 -9.31 4.93 10.66
C THR A 214 -8.66 5.90 11.63
N ILE A 215 -9.40 6.90 12.15
CA ILE A 215 -8.90 7.81 13.18
C ILE A 215 -8.48 7.02 14.42
N ALA A 216 -9.33 6.11 14.91
CA ALA A 216 -9.02 5.28 16.07
C ALA A 216 -7.79 4.39 15.86
N LEU A 217 -7.65 3.78 14.67
CA LEU A 217 -6.46 2.99 14.31
C LEU A 217 -5.20 3.85 14.32
N ALA A 218 -5.21 5.00 13.63
CA ALA A 218 -4.09 5.92 13.56
C ALA A 218 -3.68 6.46 14.95
N GLN A 219 -4.65 6.83 15.78
CA GLN A 219 -4.42 7.23 17.17
C GLN A 219 -3.70 6.13 17.98
N ARG A 220 -4.11 4.87 17.81
CA ARG A 220 -3.49 3.73 18.51
C ARG A 220 -2.09 3.41 17.98
N ILE A 221 -1.87 3.48 16.66
CA ILE A 221 -0.55 3.34 16.04
C ILE A 221 0.43 4.38 16.62
N LEU A 222 0.04 5.65 16.66
CA LEU A 222 0.88 6.72 17.20
C LEU A 222 1.09 6.56 18.71
N LYS A 223 0.05 6.18 19.46
CA LYS A 223 0.15 5.98 20.92
C LYS A 223 1.10 4.85 21.32
N LYS A 224 1.25 3.80 20.49
CA LYS A 224 2.23 2.72 20.72
C LYS A 224 3.67 3.12 20.31
N GLY A 225 3.88 4.33 19.80
CA GLY A 225 5.19 4.81 19.33
C GLY A 225 5.46 4.56 17.85
N GLY A 226 4.45 4.17 17.06
CA GLY A 226 4.58 4.04 15.61
C GLY A 226 4.70 5.39 14.90
N THR A 227 5.01 5.33 13.61
CA THR A 227 5.10 6.48 12.72
C THR A 227 3.77 6.78 12.03
N SER A 228 3.69 7.92 11.34
CA SER A 228 2.57 8.25 10.45
C SER A 228 2.73 7.54 9.10
N SER A 229 2.92 6.21 9.12
CA SER A 229 3.24 5.37 7.96
C SER A 229 2.24 5.47 6.79
N TRP A 230 1.04 6.00 7.04
CA TRP A 230 0.04 6.25 6.00
C TRP A 230 0.28 7.52 5.15
N LEU A 231 1.21 8.41 5.54
CA LEU A 231 1.54 9.60 4.73
C LEU A 231 2.14 9.23 3.37
N ALA A 232 2.73 8.04 3.28
CA ALA A 232 3.50 7.55 2.14
C ALA A 232 2.82 6.38 1.41
N VAL A 233 1.48 6.32 1.44
CA VAL A 233 0.77 5.21 0.78
C VAL A 233 0.70 5.42 -0.73
N SER A 234 0.47 6.66 -1.16
CA SER A 234 0.54 7.06 -2.56
C SER A 234 0.72 8.58 -2.63
N PHE A 235 1.57 9.02 -3.56
CA PHE A 235 1.73 10.43 -3.89
C PHE A 235 0.82 10.87 -5.03
N TYR A 236 0.29 9.95 -5.83
CA TYR A 236 -0.55 10.24 -7.00
C TYR A 236 -2.06 10.19 -6.70
N LEU A 237 -2.44 9.68 -5.54
CA LEU A 237 -3.83 9.76 -5.07
C LEU A 237 -4.08 11.11 -4.40
N ALA A 238 -5.20 11.72 -4.78
CA ALA A 238 -5.71 12.91 -4.13
C ALA A 238 -5.83 12.68 -2.60
N PRO A 239 -5.58 13.70 -1.77
CA PRO A 239 -5.80 13.60 -0.33
C PRO A 239 -7.28 13.38 -0.02
N CYS A 240 -7.56 12.57 1.00
CA CYS A 240 -8.89 12.42 1.58
C CYS A 240 -9.38 13.77 2.08
N LYS A 241 -10.57 14.16 1.67
CA LYS A 241 -11.11 15.49 1.99
C LYS A 241 -11.34 15.75 3.48
N GLN A 242 -11.56 14.70 4.27
CA GLN A 242 -11.80 14.78 5.72
C GLN A 242 -10.54 14.62 6.56
N LEU A 243 -9.58 13.78 6.14
CA LEU A 243 -8.35 13.53 6.92
C LEU A 243 -7.11 14.23 6.39
N SER A 244 -7.03 14.43 5.07
CA SER A 244 -5.96 15.07 4.30
C SER A 244 -4.54 14.48 4.42
N SER A 245 -4.18 13.92 5.56
CA SER A 245 -2.99 13.10 5.80
C SER A 245 -3.11 11.69 5.17
N PHE A 246 -4.32 11.26 4.83
CA PHE A 246 -4.57 10.01 4.10
C PHE A 246 -4.88 10.30 2.62
N PRO A 247 -4.60 9.37 1.69
CA PRO A 247 -5.17 9.42 0.35
C PRO A 247 -6.70 9.20 0.39
N GLU A 248 -7.39 9.64 -0.66
CA GLU A 248 -8.81 9.39 -0.87
C GLU A 248 -9.12 7.89 -0.76
N PHE A 249 -10.18 7.57 -0.03
CA PHE A 249 -10.53 6.19 0.22
C PHE A 249 -11.26 5.58 -0.98
N PRO A 250 -10.85 4.38 -1.44
CA PRO A 250 -11.58 3.68 -2.48
C PRO A 250 -13.02 3.38 -2.08
N ARG A 251 -13.89 3.39 -3.10
CA ARG A 251 -15.25 2.88 -2.98
C ARG A 251 -15.21 1.41 -2.58
N THR A 252 -16.02 1.05 -1.60
CA THR A 252 -16.21 -0.35 -1.25
C THR A 252 -17.04 -1.06 -2.30
N SER A 253 -16.57 -2.22 -2.73
CA SER A 253 -17.31 -3.16 -3.56
C SER A 253 -17.32 -4.52 -2.88
N VAL A 254 -18.41 -5.29 -3.07
CA VAL A 254 -18.50 -6.67 -2.59
C VAL A 254 -17.57 -7.60 -3.38
N GLU A 255 -17.30 -7.27 -4.65
CA GLU A 255 -16.42 -8.02 -5.53
C GLU A 255 -15.58 -7.07 -6.42
N GLY A 256 -14.33 -7.43 -6.66
CA GLY A 256 -13.48 -6.78 -7.65
C GLY A 256 -12.55 -5.69 -7.13
N CYS A 257 -12.04 -4.89 -8.06
CA CYS A 257 -10.96 -3.94 -7.82
C CYS A 257 -11.40 -2.73 -6.98
N ALA A 258 -10.44 -2.10 -6.32
CA ALA A 258 -10.64 -0.85 -5.60
C ALA A 258 -10.62 0.33 -6.59
N TYR A 259 -11.64 1.18 -6.57
CA TYR A 259 -11.77 2.32 -7.48
C TYR A 259 -11.95 3.65 -6.74
N VAL A 260 -11.44 4.73 -7.33
CA VAL A 260 -11.65 6.12 -6.90
C VAL A 260 -12.13 6.96 -8.08
N GLU A 261 -12.86 8.04 -7.79
CA GLU A 261 -13.16 9.07 -8.80
C GLU A 261 -12.01 10.06 -8.85
N THR A 262 -11.52 10.32 -10.07
CA THR A 262 -10.57 11.40 -10.33
C THR A 262 -11.16 12.37 -11.35
N ASP A 263 -10.52 13.51 -11.50
CA ASP A 263 -10.73 14.48 -12.59
C ASP A 263 -10.73 13.84 -14.00
N ARG A 264 -10.01 12.72 -14.17
CA ARG A 264 -9.92 11.92 -15.39
C ARG A 264 -10.89 10.73 -15.42
N GLY A 265 -11.89 10.71 -14.54
CA GLY A 265 -12.91 9.67 -14.42
C GLY A 265 -12.59 8.60 -13.38
N VAL A 266 -13.37 7.52 -13.39
CA VAL A 266 -13.18 6.39 -12.46
C VAL A 266 -11.88 5.65 -12.80
N ARG A 267 -11.01 5.47 -11.81
CA ARG A 267 -9.70 4.82 -11.95
C ARG A 267 -9.51 3.75 -10.90
N GLU A 268 -8.83 2.68 -11.26
CA GLU A 268 -8.42 1.68 -10.30
C GLU A 268 -7.32 2.24 -9.40
N VAL A 269 -7.47 2.07 -8.08
CA VAL A 269 -6.52 2.55 -7.08
C VAL A 269 -5.13 1.95 -7.27
N ALA A 270 -5.04 0.66 -7.61
CA ALA A 270 -3.75 0.01 -7.81
C ALA A 270 -2.94 0.64 -8.96
N ALA A 271 -3.60 1.15 -10.01
CA ALA A 271 -2.91 1.89 -11.07
C ALA A 271 -2.37 3.26 -10.61
N LEU A 272 -2.94 3.82 -9.54
CA LEU A 272 -2.60 5.12 -8.95
C LEU A 272 -1.69 5.03 -7.71
N VAL A 273 -1.44 3.84 -7.16
CA VAL A 273 -0.49 3.67 -6.06
C VAL A 273 0.95 3.79 -6.56
N GLY A 274 1.25 3.35 -7.79
CA GLY A 274 2.56 3.51 -8.41
C GLY A 274 2.75 2.72 -9.70
N GLY A 275 3.84 2.96 -10.43
CA GLY A 275 4.35 2.15 -11.55
C GLY A 275 5.35 1.08 -11.09
N GLU A 276 5.97 0.35 -12.02
CA GLU A 276 6.96 -0.71 -11.72
C GLU A 276 8.08 -0.23 -10.78
N TYR A 277 8.59 0.99 -10.98
CA TYR A 277 9.63 1.59 -10.14
C TYR A 277 9.10 2.31 -8.89
N ASP A 278 7.77 2.46 -8.75
CA ASP A 278 7.14 3.30 -7.73
C ASP A 278 6.36 2.50 -6.66
N VAL A 279 6.53 1.18 -6.57
CA VAL A 279 5.80 0.35 -5.58
C VAL A 279 6.73 -0.47 -4.68
N GLY A 280 7.94 -0.76 -5.15
CA GLY A 280 9.01 -1.35 -4.35
C GLY A 280 9.78 -0.29 -3.59
N TRP A 281 9.16 0.36 -2.60
CA TRP A 281 9.88 1.30 -1.74
C TRP A 281 9.27 1.47 -0.35
N SER A 282 10.05 2.02 0.57
CA SER A 282 9.61 2.54 1.87
C SER A 282 10.24 3.91 2.13
N LEU A 283 9.58 4.77 2.89
CA LEU A 283 10.22 5.98 3.41
C LEU A 283 10.95 5.66 4.72
N GLU A 284 12.21 6.02 4.76
CA GLU A 284 12.97 6.19 6.00
C GLU A 284 12.68 7.58 6.59
N GLY A 285 12.57 7.67 7.91
CA GLY A 285 12.39 8.94 8.61
C GLY A 285 10.97 9.51 8.54
N VAL A 286 9.96 8.66 8.35
CA VAL A 286 8.55 9.08 8.38
C VAL A 286 8.23 9.74 9.74
N PRO A 287 7.60 10.92 9.76
CA PRO A 287 7.35 11.63 11.00
C PRO A 287 6.36 10.88 11.90
N THR A 288 6.66 10.86 13.20
CA THR A 288 5.69 10.51 14.24
C THR A 288 4.90 11.74 14.68
N GLY A 289 3.87 11.53 15.50
CA GLY A 289 2.97 12.59 15.90
C GLY A 289 1.84 12.14 16.81
N ARG A 290 0.75 12.91 16.81
CA ARG A 290 -0.51 12.60 17.50
C ARG A 290 -1.68 12.94 16.61
N MET A 291 -2.70 12.09 16.58
CA MET A 291 -3.96 12.39 15.90
C MET A 291 -5.01 12.78 16.94
N ASP A 292 -5.77 13.85 16.69
CA ASP A 292 -6.93 14.19 17.54
C ASP A 292 -8.22 13.52 17.04
N ASP A 293 -9.31 13.69 17.80
CA ASP A 293 -10.59 13.01 17.53
C ASP A 293 -11.28 13.50 16.26
N ARG A 294 -10.81 14.61 15.66
CA ARG A 294 -11.27 15.11 14.37
C ARG A 294 -10.39 14.65 13.21
N GLY A 295 -9.38 13.82 13.48
CA GLY A 295 -8.49 13.29 12.45
C GLY A 295 -7.34 14.21 12.06
N TYR A 296 -7.09 15.31 12.79
CA TYR A 296 -5.90 16.14 12.53
C TYR A 296 -4.63 15.46 13.05
N LEU A 297 -3.72 15.14 12.14
CA LEU A 297 -2.39 14.66 12.43
C LEU A 297 -1.47 15.83 12.82
N LYS A 298 -1.08 15.89 14.09
CA LYS A 298 -0.14 16.86 14.65
C LYS A 298 1.26 16.25 14.68
N LEU A 299 2.19 16.84 13.94
CA LEU A 299 3.57 16.39 13.83
C LEU A 299 4.55 17.56 13.94
N ASN A 300 5.80 17.23 14.24
CA ASN A 300 6.93 18.15 14.12
C ASN A 300 7.79 17.62 12.97
N ALA A 301 7.94 18.40 11.91
CA ALA A 301 8.76 18.02 10.77
C ALA A 301 9.55 19.21 10.23
N LYS A 302 10.65 18.90 9.54
CA LYS A 302 11.39 19.90 8.76
C LYS A 302 10.47 20.42 7.66
N ALA A 303 10.29 21.73 7.59
CA ALA A 303 9.44 22.37 6.60
C ALA A 303 10.00 23.72 6.18
N ALA A 304 9.67 24.13 4.95
CA ALA A 304 10.01 25.44 4.43
C ALA A 304 8.75 26.15 3.90
N PRO A 305 8.58 27.45 4.20
CA PRO A 305 7.46 28.21 3.66
C PRO A 305 7.65 28.43 2.17
N ILE A 306 6.55 28.33 1.43
CA ILE A 306 6.55 28.38 -0.03
C ILE A 306 5.42 29.28 -0.55
N VAL A 307 5.65 29.91 -1.70
CA VAL A 307 4.65 30.73 -2.39
C VAL A 307 4.51 30.32 -3.86
N PRO A 308 3.29 30.37 -4.43
CA PRO A 308 3.09 30.03 -5.83
C PRO A 308 3.76 31.09 -6.72
N THR A 309 4.39 30.67 -7.81
CA THR A 309 4.97 31.60 -8.80
C THR A 309 3.98 31.95 -9.92
N GLY A 310 2.86 31.23 -10.01
CA GLY A 310 1.93 31.28 -11.13
C GLY A 310 2.43 30.53 -12.39
N GLN A 311 3.65 29.99 -12.36
CA GLN A 311 4.18 29.19 -13.45
C GLN A 311 3.78 27.72 -13.30
N ARG A 312 3.58 27.06 -14.44
CA ARG A 312 3.32 25.62 -14.52
C ARG A 312 4.23 25.00 -15.57
N GLN A 313 4.84 23.87 -15.24
CA GLN A 313 5.59 23.04 -16.17
C GLN A 313 4.66 22.00 -16.78
N GLU A 314 4.69 21.87 -18.11
CA GLU A 314 3.93 20.83 -18.80
C GLU A 314 4.66 19.49 -18.71
N GLY A 315 3.93 18.44 -18.33
CA GLY A 315 4.45 17.07 -18.36
C GLY A 315 5.49 16.77 -17.28
N PHE A 316 5.19 17.10 -16.02
CA PHE A 316 6.03 16.74 -14.86
C PHE A 316 6.48 15.28 -14.93
N LYS A 317 7.79 15.07 -14.82
CA LYS A 317 8.45 13.78 -14.69
C LYS A 317 9.06 13.72 -13.31
N GLY A 318 8.37 12.98 -12.43
CA GLY A 318 8.84 12.63 -11.09
C GLY A 318 10.29 12.18 -11.15
N GLY A 319 11.12 12.85 -10.38
CA GLY A 319 12.54 12.55 -10.31
C GLY A 319 13.43 13.26 -11.33
N ILE A 320 12.95 13.86 -12.42
CA ILE A 320 13.82 14.62 -13.35
C ILE A 320 13.75 16.12 -13.05
N ASP A 321 12.54 16.65 -12.86
CA ASP A 321 12.30 18.09 -12.81
C ASP A 321 12.80 18.75 -11.51
N ASN A 322 13.05 17.95 -10.46
CA ASN A 322 13.61 18.40 -9.19
C ASN A 322 15.02 17.81 -8.92
N MET A 323 15.84 17.56 -9.95
CA MET A 323 17.21 17.02 -9.77
C MET A 323 18.28 18.05 -9.43
N TRP A 324 17.93 19.33 -9.45
CA TRP A 324 18.86 20.42 -9.22
C TRP A 324 18.31 21.29 -8.09
N ALA A 325 19.14 21.54 -7.07
CA ALA A 325 18.74 22.35 -5.93
C ALA A 325 18.65 23.84 -6.34
N GLY A 326 17.46 24.28 -6.75
CA GLY A 326 17.11 25.68 -6.94
C GLY A 326 16.29 26.24 -5.78
N LYS A 327 15.94 27.54 -5.84
CA LYS A 327 14.95 28.14 -4.93
C LYS A 327 13.50 27.78 -5.28
N ALA A 328 13.30 27.02 -6.35
CA ALA A 328 11.99 26.60 -6.82
C ALA A 328 11.81 25.10 -6.65
N LEU A 329 10.60 24.69 -6.29
CA LEU A 329 10.14 23.30 -6.19
C LEU A 329 9.01 23.11 -7.19
N VAL A 330 8.99 21.99 -7.90
CA VAL A 330 7.87 21.62 -8.78
C VAL A 330 7.08 20.51 -8.11
N ASP A 331 5.79 20.71 -7.90
CA ASP A 331 4.91 19.67 -7.38
C ASP A 331 4.55 18.63 -8.46
N ILE A 332 3.92 17.54 -8.06
CA ILE A 332 3.54 16.45 -8.97
C ILE A 332 2.54 16.86 -10.06
N ASP A 333 1.85 17.99 -9.89
CA ASP A 333 0.90 18.55 -10.83
C ASP A 333 1.55 19.55 -11.81
N GLY A 334 2.86 19.78 -11.64
CA GLY A 334 3.69 20.67 -12.44
C GLY A 334 3.65 22.13 -11.99
N ALA A 335 3.00 22.48 -10.88
CA ALA A 335 2.99 23.86 -10.40
C ALA A 335 4.34 24.21 -9.75
N VAL A 336 4.83 25.42 -10.02
CA VAL A 336 6.12 25.89 -9.55
C VAL A 336 5.96 26.75 -8.30
N TRP A 337 6.71 26.39 -7.26
CA TRP A 337 6.68 26.99 -5.93
C TRP A 337 8.03 27.59 -5.59
N ARG A 338 8.07 28.82 -5.05
CA ARG A 338 9.30 29.45 -4.58
C ARG A 338 9.43 29.26 -3.07
N VAL A 339 10.58 28.79 -2.61
CA VAL A 339 10.94 28.74 -1.18
C VAL A 339 11.27 30.16 -0.70
N VAL A 340 10.64 30.58 0.39
CA VAL A 340 10.77 31.94 0.96
C VAL A 340 11.31 31.89 2.39
N GLY A 341 11.72 33.04 2.92
CA GLY A 341 11.98 33.19 4.36
C GLY A 341 10.69 33.46 5.14
N GLU A 342 10.67 33.15 6.44
CA GLU A 342 9.49 33.33 7.31
C GLU A 342 8.94 34.77 7.29
N SER A 343 9.80 35.78 7.15
CA SER A 343 9.40 37.19 7.09
C SER A 343 8.66 37.57 5.80
N GLU A 344 8.82 36.81 4.72
CA GLU A 344 8.17 37.03 3.42
C GLU A 344 6.82 36.29 3.29
N GLU A 345 6.50 35.37 4.20
CA GLU A 345 5.31 34.51 4.12
C GLU A 345 4.00 35.26 4.44
N SER A 346 4.04 36.14 5.44
CA SER A 346 2.87 36.79 6.03
C SER A 346 2.10 37.77 5.11
N SER A 347 2.64 38.11 3.93
CA SER A 347 2.10 39.16 3.06
C SER A 347 1.40 38.66 1.78
N LEU A 348 1.35 37.35 1.53
CA LEU A 348 0.99 36.79 0.21
C LEU A 348 -0.17 35.76 0.21
N GLY A 349 -0.98 35.70 1.28
CA GLY A 349 -2.20 34.85 1.33
C GLY A 349 -2.13 33.76 2.41
N PRO A 350 -2.85 32.62 2.24
CA PRO A 350 -2.81 31.53 3.22
C PRO A 350 -1.41 30.92 3.29
N ARG A 351 -0.99 30.55 4.52
CA ARG A 351 0.32 29.96 4.78
C ARG A 351 0.45 28.61 4.10
N ARG A 352 1.63 28.34 3.55
CA ARG A 352 1.91 27.11 2.80
C ARG A 352 3.30 26.62 3.10
N PHE A 353 3.41 25.31 3.29
CA PHE A 353 4.68 24.66 3.60
C PHE A 353 4.93 23.49 2.66
N ALA A 354 6.19 23.36 2.24
CA ALA A 354 6.76 22.08 1.83
C ALA A 354 7.24 21.36 3.09
N VAL A 355 6.65 20.22 3.41
CA VAL A 355 6.91 19.45 4.64
C VAL A 355 7.64 18.17 4.28
N PHE A 356 8.86 18.00 4.75
CA PHE A 356 9.61 16.76 4.55
C PHE A 356 8.95 15.60 5.30
N ILE A 357 8.77 14.46 4.62
CA ILE A 357 8.08 13.28 5.17
C ILE A 357 8.92 12.00 5.10
N GLY A 358 10.15 12.07 4.58
CA GLY A 358 11.09 10.96 4.57
C GLY A 358 11.88 10.83 3.27
N THR A 359 12.84 9.91 3.29
CA THR A 359 13.69 9.56 2.14
C THR A 359 13.35 8.17 1.66
N GLN A 360 13.11 8.02 0.36
CA GLN A 360 12.70 6.78 -0.26
C GLN A 360 13.87 5.80 -0.36
N GLU A 361 13.70 4.67 0.31
CA GLU A 361 14.54 3.49 0.20
C GLU A 361 13.89 2.48 -0.75
N ALA A 362 14.66 1.94 -1.67
CA ALA A 362 14.18 0.93 -2.61
C ALA A 362 13.99 -0.41 -1.88
N PHE A 363 12.85 -1.05 -2.10
CA PHE A 363 12.63 -2.45 -1.75
C PHE A 363 13.13 -3.32 -2.92
N PRO A 364 14.25 -4.06 -2.76
CA PRO A 364 14.69 -4.98 -3.78
C PRO A 364 13.79 -6.21 -3.78
N LEU A 365 13.28 -6.58 -4.96
CA LEU A 365 12.75 -7.93 -5.17
C LEU A 365 13.90 -8.93 -5.05
N ARG A 366 13.64 -10.16 -4.58
CA ARG A 366 14.70 -11.16 -4.35
C ARG A 366 15.51 -11.50 -5.61
N SER A 367 14.91 -11.34 -6.78
CA SER A 367 15.51 -11.54 -8.10
C SER A 367 16.19 -10.29 -8.68
N GLN A 368 16.21 -9.15 -7.97
CA GLN A 368 16.74 -7.88 -8.47
C GLN A 368 17.73 -7.20 -7.53
N SER A 369 18.71 -6.52 -8.12
CA SER A 369 19.56 -5.57 -7.42
C SER A 369 18.77 -4.34 -6.99
N ARG A 370 19.13 -3.76 -5.84
CA ARG A 370 18.60 -2.45 -5.40
C ARG A 370 18.92 -1.41 -6.47
N TRP A 371 17.89 -0.80 -7.06
CA TRP A 371 18.04 0.36 -7.93
C TRP A 371 17.70 1.63 -7.15
N HIS A 372 18.63 2.58 -7.15
CA HIS A 372 18.46 3.87 -6.48
C HIS A 372 18.39 4.96 -7.54
N ALA A 373 17.25 5.66 -7.57
CA ALA A 373 16.90 6.55 -8.67
C ALA A 373 17.62 7.91 -8.65
N GLY A 374 18.27 8.27 -7.54
CA GLY A 374 18.87 9.60 -7.38
C GLY A 374 17.88 10.68 -6.89
N TRP A 375 16.65 10.29 -6.56
CA TRP A 375 15.55 11.18 -6.18
C TRP A 375 14.72 10.62 -5.02
N GLY A 376 15.36 10.33 -3.90
CA GLY A 376 14.75 9.72 -2.73
C GLY A 376 13.91 10.67 -1.87
N VAL A 377 14.21 11.96 -1.86
CA VAL A 377 13.59 12.90 -0.91
C VAL A 377 12.11 13.12 -1.22
N ARG A 378 11.22 12.91 -0.23
CA ARG A 378 9.77 13.16 -0.35
C ARG A 378 9.32 14.26 0.60
N ALA A 379 8.49 15.14 0.07
CA ALA A 379 7.80 16.17 0.83
C ALA A 379 6.34 16.29 0.39
N ILE A 380 5.48 16.81 1.26
CA ILE A 380 4.08 17.13 0.95
C ILE A 380 3.88 18.64 0.95
N LEU A 381 2.98 19.10 0.09
CA LEU A 381 2.51 20.48 0.09
C LEU A 381 1.30 20.57 1.01
N VAL A 382 1.35 21.46 1.99
CA VAL A 382 0.21 21.76 2.85
C VAL A 382 -0.17 23.24 2.81
N GLU A 383 -1.47 23.51 2.81
CA GLU A 383 -2.05 24.86 2.79
C GLU A 383 -2.97 25.08 3.99
N GLU A 384 -2.83 26.23 4.64
CA GLU A 384 -3.64 26.62 5.79
C GLU A 384 -5.08 26.96 5.38
N HIS A 385 -6.05 26.25 5.94
CA HIS A 385 -7.48 26.52 5.74
C HIS A 385 -8.16 27.13 6.98
N ALA A 386 -7.53 27.01 8.16
CA ALA A 386 -7.96 27.65 9.40
C ALA A 386 -6.74 27.89 10.30
N PRO A 387 -6.79 28.79 11.30
CA PRO A 387 -5.62 29.13 12.12
C PRO A 387 -4.91 27.89 12.70
N GLY A 388 -3.69 27.64 12.23
CA GLY A 388 -2.84 26.51 12.63
C GLY A 388 -3.28 25.14 12.09
N ARG A 389 -4.20 25.10 11.13
CA ARG A 389 -4.76 23.88 10.53
C ARG A 389 -4.54 23.87 9.04
N PHE A 390 -3.91 22.81 8.57
CA PHE A 390 -3.45 22.67 7.20
C PHE A 390 -4.09 21.45 6.55
N HIS A 391 -4.23 21.50 5.24
CA HIS A 391 -4.61 20.34 4.43
C HIS A 391 -3.55 20.13 3.35
N ARG A 392 -3.25 18.87 3.05
CA ARG A 392 -2.43 18.47 1.91
C ARG A 392 -3.14 18.85 0.62
N THR A 393 -2.41 19.45 -0.32
CA THR A 393 -2.93 19.78 -1.66
C THR A 393 -2.14 19.11 -2.78
N SER A 394 -0.84 18.88 -2.59
CA SER A 394 0.01 18.16 -3.55
C SER A 394 1.22 17.54 -2.85
N CYS A 395 2.14 16.95 -3.62
CA CYS A 395 3.38 16.34 -3.14
C CYS A 395 4.58 16.79 -3.97
N PHE A 396 5.78 16.62 -3.41
CA PHE A 396 7.05 16.87 -4.07
C PHE A 396 7.89 15.60 -4.11
N MET A 397 8.40 15.27 -5.30
CA MET A 397 9.43 14.25 -5.51
C MET A 397 10.73 14.95 -5.82
N LEU A 398 11.68 14.93 -4.88
CA LEU A 398 12.89 15.74 -4.92
C LEU A 398 14.14 14.85 -5.13
N GLY A 399 15.11 15.37 -5.88
CA GLY A 399 16.44 14.79 -6.05
C GLY A 399 17.18 14.67 -4.72
N ASP A 400 18.15 13.75 -4.61
CA ASP A 400 18.93 13.58 -3.36
C ASP A 400 19.78 14.80 -3.02
N VAL A 401 20.03 15.67 -4.00
CA VAL A 401 20.64 16.99 -3.79
C VAL A 401 19.87 17.84 -2.78
N PHE A 402 18.58 17.58 -2.59
CA PHE A 402 17.75 18.28 -1.61
C PHE A 402 17.97 17.80 -0.17
N ASN A 403 18.69 16.71 0.10
CA ASN A 403 19.01 16.29 1.48
C ASN A 403 19.68 17.44 2.26
N ALA A 404 20.73 18.04 1.68
CA ALA A 404 21.41 19.19 2.29
C ALA A 404 20.52 20.44 2.41
N VAL A 405 19.57 20.63 1.49
CA VAL A 405 18.62 21.75 1.53
C VAL A 405 17.61 21.56 2.66
N VAL A 406 17.05 20.36 2.76
CA VAL A 406 16.12 19.94 3.82
C VAL A 406 16.81 19.99 5.17
N ASP A 407 18.12 19.73 5.25
CA ASP A 407 18.87 19.86 6.49
C ASP A 407 18.90 21.28 7.06
N GLY A 408 18.82 22.29 6.19
CA GLY A 408 18.68 23.69 6.57
C GLY A 408 17.25 24.11 6.92
N TRP A 409 16.24 23.28 6.69
CA TRP A 409 14.85 23.62 7.00
C TRP A 409 14.61 23.60 8.51
N LYS A 410 13.79 24.54 8.98
CA LYS A 410 13.38 24.61 10.38
C LYS A 410 12.34 23.53 10.67
N THR A 411 12.28 23.12 11.93
CA THR A 411 11.21 22.23 12.40
C THR A 411 9.98 23.05 12.74
N HIS A 412 8.84 22.70 12.13
CA HIS A 412 7.55 23.33 12.37
C HIS A 412 6.57 22.34 12.98
N ALA A 413 5.73 22.83 13.89
CA ALA A 413 4.55 22.11 14.37
C ALA A 413 3.41 22.30 13.37
N ILE A 414 2.95 21.21 12.76
CA ILE A 414 1.94 21.23 11.70
C ILE A 414 0.81 20.29 12.07
N ALA A 415 -0.43 20.77 11.93
CA ALA A 415 -1.65 19.97 12.09
C ALA A 415 -2.31 19.75 10.73
N ILE A 416 -2.25 18.52 10.21
CA ILE A 416 -2.76 18.15 8.89
C ILE A 416 -4.10 17.44 9.04
N GLY A 417 -5.16 18.03 8.51
CA GLY A 417 -6.54 17.52 8.54
C GLY A 417 -7.34 18.03 7.35
N GLY A 418 -8.49 17.42 7.08
CA GLY A 418 -9.37 17.85 6.01
C GLY A 418 -10.10 19.15 6.32
N PRO A 419 -10.40 19.99 5.32
CA PRO A 419 -11.29 21.14 5.48
C PRO A 419 -12.78 20.74 5.53
N GLU A 420 -13.12 19.51 5.14
CA GLU A 420 -14.48 18.98 5.20
C GLU A 420 -14.68 18.22 6.52
N ASP A 421 -15.78 18.50 7.24
CA ASP A 421 -16.19 17.78 8.46
C ASP A 421 -16.86 16.43 8.13
#